data_AF-A0A966Q3K5-F1
#
_entry.id   AF-A0A966Q3K5-F1
#
_cell.length_a   1.000
_cell.length_b   1.000
_cell.length_c   1.000
_cell.angle_alpha   90.00
_cell.angle_beta   90.00
_cell.angle_gamma   90.00
#
_symmetry.space_group_name_H-M   'P 1'
#
loop_
_entity.id
_entity.type
_entity.pdbx_description
1 polymer ?
#
loop_
_entity_poly.entity_id
_entity_poly.type
_entity_poly.pdbx_seq_one_letter_code
_entity_poly.pdbx_strand_id
1 'polypeptide(L)'
;MTHDFNYVWGMVRDLRATSSTIDKQTIIEDYCNHNSEAANFTKKILLYTYHPLWQYNVTSDNLKKKSSLRGKSYKNFFDLLDDLKSRRITGHDAIGAVNTFIDSQSNKDNIEELIYCIIDKDLKTRAGDKIINKAIPDHIPEFSVALADKY
;
A
#
# COMPACT_ATOMS: atom_id res chain seq x y z
N MET A 1 11.35 -3.23 14.51
CA MET A 1 9.95 -3.12 14.07
C MET A 1 9.72 -4.25 13.10
N THR A 2 8.75 -5.11 13.38
CA THR A 2 8.42 -6.25 12.53
C THR A 2 7.61 -5.75 11.35
N HIS A 3 8.02 -6.11 10.13
CA HIS A 3 7.26 -5.80 8.93
C HIS A 3 6.50 -7.06 8.50
N ASP A 4 5.20 -7.08 8.78
CA ASP A 4 4.31 -8.22 8.51
C ASP A 4 3.84 -8.26 7.04
N PHE A 5 4.76 -8.00 6.10
CA PHE A 5 4.44 -7.98 4.67
C PHE A 5 3.84 -9.30 4.16
N ASN A 6 4.24 -10.45 4.70
CA ASN A 6 3.67 -11.74 4.33
C ASN A 6 2.18 -11.83 4.70
N TYR A 7 1.80 -11.26 5.85
CA TYR A 7 0.41 -11.22 6.28
C TYR A 7 -0.44 -10.35 5.35
N VAL A 8 0.07 -9.17 5.00
CA VAL A 8 -0.56 -8.28 4.01
C VAL A 8 -0.66 -8.96 2.65
N TRP A 9 0.38 -9.69 2.23
CA TRP A 9 0.39 -10.41 0.96
C TRP A 9 -0.66 -11.53 0.92
N GLY A 10 -0.90 -12.22 2.05
CA GLY A 10 -2.01 -13.17 2.19
C GLY A 10 -3.36 -12.52 1.89
N MET A 11 -3.65 -11.39 2.56
CA MET A 11 -4.87 -10.61 2.30
C MET A 11 -4.99 -10.20 0.83
N VAL A 12 -3.92 -9.68 0.22
CA VAL A 12 -3.92 -9.24 -1.18
C VAL A 12 -4.21 -10.41 -2.13
N ARG A 13 -3.66 -11.60 -1.87
CA ARG A 13 -3.94 -12.80 -2.67
C ARG A 13 -5.41 -13.22 -2.54
N ASP A 14 -5.93 -13.27 -1.33
CA ASP A 14 -7.32 -13.67 -1.08
C ASP A 14 -8.30 -12.69 -1.76
N LEU A 15 -8.04 -11.38 -1.65
CA LEU A 15 -8.82 -10.35 -2.33
C LEU A 15 -8.75 -10.44 -3.87
N ARG A 16 -7.59 -10.81 -4.42
CA ARG A 16 -7.42 -11.01 -5.88
C ARG A 16 -8.09 -12.29 -6.39
N ALA A 17 -8.29 -13.28 -5.53
CA ALA A 17 -8.89 -14.56 -5.89
C ALA A 17 -10.43 -14.51 -6.01
N THR A 18 -11.08 -13.47 -5.50
CA THR A 18 -12.54 -13.30 -5.59
C THR A 18 -12.94 -12.04 -6.36
N SER A 19 -14.07 -12.11 -7.05
CA SER A 19 -14.73 -10.96 -7.70
C SER A 19 -15.90 -10.40 -6.87
N SER A 20 -16.37 -11.13 -5.86
CA SER A 20 -17.49 -10.74 -5.00
C SER A 20 -17.12 -9.55 -4.11
N THR A 21 -17.98 -8.53 -4.09
CA THR A 21 -17.77 -7.35 -3.23
C THR A 21 -17.96 -7.69 -1.74
N ILE A 22 -18.89 -8.60 -1.44
CA ILE A 22 -19.18 -9.03 -0.07
C ILE A 22 -18.00 -9.84 0.47
N ASP A 23 -17.49 -10.80 -0.30
CA ASP A 23 -16.34 -11.61 0.11
C ASP A 23 -15.11 -10.73 0.37
N LYS A 24 -14.88 -9.71 -0.46
CA LYS A 24 -13.79 -8.75 -0.25
C LYS A 24 -13.93 -7.97 1.03
N GLN A 25 -15.15 -7.56 1.37
CA GLN A 25 -15.41 -6.90 2.65
C GLN A 25 -15.06 -7.84 3.80
N THR A 26 -15.56 -9.08 3.79
CA THR A 26 -15.27 -10.09 4.82
C THR A 26 -13.77 -10.38 4.95
N ILE A 27 -13.05 -10.54 3.83
CA ILE A 27 -11.60 -10.74 3.85
C ILE A 27 -10.88 -9.56 4.53
N ILE A 28 -11.28 -8.32 4.24
CA ILE A 28 -10.67 -7.15 4.90
C ILE A 28 -10.97 -7.17 6.41
N GLU A 29 -12.20 -7.49 6.80
CA GLU A 29 -12.60 -7.62 8.21
C GLU A 29 -11.76 -8.69 8.92
N ASP A 30 -11.60 -9.87 8.34
CA ASP A 30 -10.83 -10.98 8.90
C ASP A 30 -9.35 -10.64 9.11
N TYR A 31 -8.76 -9.87 8.19
CA TYR A 31 -7.35 -9.47 8.29
C TYR A 31 -7.12 -8.21 9.14
N CYS A 32 -8.15 -7.37 9.36
CA CYS A 32 -7.98 -6.04 9.96
C CYS A 32 -8.71 -5.83 11.29
N ASN A 33 -9.80 -6.54 11.56
CA ASN A 33 -10.68 -6.30 12.71
C ASN A 33 -10.34 -7.16 13.94
N HIS A 34 -9.04 -7.33 14.20
CA HIS A 34 -8.52 -7.91 15.44
C HIS A 34 -7.32 -7.13 15.97
N ASN A 35 -7.00 -7.36 17.24
CA ASN A 35 -5.99 -6.62 18.00
C ASN A 35 -4.60 -7.26 17.89
N SER A 36 -4.09 -7.43 16.67
CA SER A 36 -2.72 -7.91 16.42
C SER A 36 -1.86 -6.82 15.77
N GLU A 37 -0.53 -6.92 15.94
CA GLU A 37 0.41 -6.03 15.26
C GLU A 37 0.28 -6.13 13.73
N ALA A 38 0.08 -7.35 13.22
CA ALA A 38 -0.10 -7.61 11.80
C ALA A 38 -1.39 -6.96 11.24
N ALA A 39 -2.50 -7.02 11.96
CA ALA A 39 -3.73 -6.32 11.57
C ALA A 39 -3.53 -4.80 11.55
N ASN A 40 -2.85 -4.24 12.56
CA ASN A 40 -2.55 -2.81 12.59
C ASN A 40 -1.61 -2.39 11.45
N PHE A 41 -0.64 -3.25 11.10
CA PHE A 41 0.23 -3.06 9.95
C PHE A 41 -0.58 -3.07 8.64
N THR A 42 -1.46 -4.06 8.44
CA THR A 42 -2.35 -4.16 7.27
C THR A 42 -3.25 -2.94 7.13
N LYS A 43 -3.88 -2.50 8.23
CA LYS A 43 -4.68 -1.27 8.26
C LYS A 43 -3.87 -0.06 7.79
N LYS A 44 -2.65 0.10 8.31
CA LYS A 44 -1.76 1.16 7.84
C LYS A 44 -1.41 1.01 6.36
N ILE A 45 -1.13 -0.18 5.85
CA ILE A 45 -0.86 -0.36 4.41
C ILE A 45 -2.05 0.06 3.56
N LEU A 46 -3.28 -0.32 3.94
CA LEU A 46 -4.49 0.11 3.24
C LEU A 46 -4.62 1.65 3.25
N LEU A 47 -4.39 2.29 4.39
CA LEU A 47 -4.39 3.75 4.50
C LEU A 47 -3.33 4.39 3.61
N TYR A 48 -2.07 3.95 3.71
CA TYR A 48 -0.97 4.50 2.92
C TYR A 48 -1.16 4.27 1.41
N THR A 49 -1.81 3.18 1.02
CA THR A 49 -2.05 2.91 -0.40
C THR A 49 -3.19 3.78 -0.93
N TYR A 50 -4.31 3.87 -0.21
CA TYR A 50 -5.56 4.43 -0.75
C TYR A 50 -5.92 5.83 -0.26
N HIS A 51 -5.15 6.44 0.66
CA HIS A 51 -5.41 7.82 1.09
C HIS A 51 -5.41 8.76 -0.14
N PRO A 52 -6.50 9.50 -0.43
CA PRO A 52 -6.66 10.21 -1.70
C PRO A 52 -5.62 11.31 -1.90
N LEU A 53 -5.24 12.01 -0.82
CA LEU A 53 -4.31 13.15 -0.88
C LEU A 53 -2.81 12.78 -0.85
N TRP A 54 -2.44 11.53 -0.58
CA TRP A 54 -1.02 11.15 -0.46
C TRP A 54 -0.45 10.75 -1.83
N GLN A 55 0.72 11.27 -2.19
CA GLN A 55 1.39 10.98 -3.46
C GLN A 55 2.88 10.72 -3.24
N TYR A 56 3.42 9.66 -3.82
CA TYR A 56 4.84 9.29 -3.64
C TYR A 56 5.78 9.84 -4.69
N ASN A 57 5.25 10.37 -5.80
CA ASN A 57 6.03 10.99 -6.89
C ASN A 57 7.11 10.06 -7.51
N VAL A 58 6.94 8.75 -7.33
CA VAL A 58 7.70 7.66 -7.96
C VAL A 58 6.71 6.56 -8.34
N THR A 59 7.08 5.71 -9.31
CA THR A 59 6.24 4.62 -9.82
C THR A 59 7.07 3.35 -9.93
N SER A 60 6.44 2.18 -9.90
CA SER A 60 7.13 0.90 -10.06
C SER A 60 7.89 0.80 -11.38
N ASP A 61 7.39 1.40 -12.45
CA ASP A 61 8.09 1.48 -13.74
C ASP A 61 9.41 2.24 -13.63
N ASN A 62 9.43 3.36 -12.91
CA ASN A 62 10.66 4.13 -12.67
C ASN A 62 11.65 3.33 -11.80
N LEU A 63 11.15 2.63 -10.78
CA LEU A 63 11.96 1.79 -9.90
C LEU A 63 12.63 0.65 -10.67
N LYS A 64 11.88 -0.07 -11.49
CA LYS A 64 12.37 -1.17 -12.35
C LYS A 64 13.35 -0.68 -13.40
N LYS A 65 13.05 0.43 -14.09
CA LYS A 65 13.93 1.02 -15.11
C LYS A 65 15.28 1.46 -14.53
N LYS A 66 15.32 1.86 -13.26
CA LYS A 66 16.50 2.32 -12.53
C LYS A 66 16.85 1.40 -11.36
N SER A 67 16.67 0.10 -11.56
CA SER A 67 16.82 -0.94 -10.54
C SER A 67 18.21 -1.03 -9.93
N SER A 68 19.24 -0.41 -10.53
CA SER A 68 20.61 -0.33 -9.99
C SER A 68 20.82 0.82 -9.00
N LEU A 69 19.94 1.82 -8.95
CA LEU A 69 20.08 2.94 -8.02
C LEU A 69 19.87 2.49 -6.58
N ARG A 70 20.73 2.96 -5.68
CA ARG A 70 20.64 2.76 -4.24
C ARG A 70 20.72 4.11 -3.54
N GLY A 71 20.05 4.22 -2.41
CA GLY A 71 19.97 5.46 -1.63
C GLY A 71 19.83 5.19 -0.14
N LYS A 72 19.31 6.20 0.57
CA LYS A 72 19.09 6.17 2.02
C LYS A 72 18.34 4.91 2.45
N SER A 73 18.87 4.24 3.48
CA SER A 73 18.25 3.05 4.06
C SER A 73 17.20 3.45 5.11
N TYR A 74 16.08 2.74 5.12
CA TYR A 74 14.99 2.92 6.08
C TYR A 74 14.74 1.61 6.82
N LYS A 75 14.71 1.68 8.16
CA LYS A 75 14.32 0.54 8.98
C LYS A 75 12.81 0.33 9.00
N ASN A 76 12.04 1.40 8.83
CA ASN A 76 10.59 1.39 8.81
C ASN A 76 10.08 1.80 7.43
N PHE A 77 9.18 1.00 6.85
CA PHE A 77 8.59 1.30 5.57
C PHE A 77 7.74 2.58 5.60
N PHE A 78 7.03 2.83 6.71
CA PHE A 78 6.20 4.03 6.83
C PHE A 78 7.03 5.31 6.87
N ASP A 79 8.24 5.28 7.47
CA ASP A 79 9.15 6.43 7.45
C ASP A 79 9.60 6.75 6.02
N LEU A 80 9.81 5.73 5.19
CA LEU A 80 10.12 5.90 3.76
C LEU A 80 8.93 6.53 3.02
N LEU A 81 7.73 5.98 3.20
CA LEU A 81 6.51 6.53 2.57
C LEU A 81 6.23 7.97 3.05
N ASP A 82 6.51 8.27 4.32
CA ASP A 82 6.42 9.61 4.88
C ASP A 82 7.41 10.58 4.22
N ASP A 83 8.68 10.20 4.05
CA ASP A 83 9.69 11.00 3.37
C ASP A 83 9.32 11.23 1.88
N LEU A 84 8.73 10.23 1.21
CA LEU A 84 8.25 10.33 -0.16
C LEU A 84 7.06 11.29 -0.28
N LYS A 85 6.01 11.11 0.54
CA LYS A 85 4.80 11.97 0.45
C LYS A 85 5.07 13.42 0.85
N SER A 86 5.99 13.65 1.78
CA SER A 86 6.37 14.99 2.23
C SER A 86 7.44 15.63 1.36
N ARG A 87 7.88 14.95 0.30
CA ARG A 87 8.93 15.38 -0.63
C ARG A 87 10.27 15.70 0.07
N ARG A 88 10.55 15.04 1.20
CA ARG A 88 11.87 15.11 1.87
C ARG A 88 12.96 14.42 1.06
N ILE A 89 12.59 13.40 0.28
CA ILE A 89 13.45 12.78 -0.74
C ILE A 89 12.72 12.85 -2.09
N THR A 90 13.45 13.09 -3.17
CA THR A 90 12.88 13.22 -4.52
C THR A 90 13.83 12.67 -5.59
N GLY A 91 13.36 12.54 -6.83
CA GLY A 91 14.20 12.18 -7.98
C GLY A 91 14.92 10.84 -7.81
N HIS A 92 16.21 10.80 -8.12
CA HIS A 92 17.02 9.59 -7.99
C HIS A 92 17.21 9.15 -6.54
N ASP A 93 17.23 10.07 -5.58
CA ASP A 93 17.36 9.71 -4.16
C ASP A 93 16.13 8.96 -3.66
N ALA A 94 14.94 9.38 -4.08
CA ALA A 94 13.69 8.67 -3.80
C ALA A 94 13.69 7.26 -4.41
N ILE A 95 14.06 7.15 -5.70
CA ILE A 95 14.15 5.85 -6.39
C ILE A 95 15.17 4.93 -5.71
N GLY A 96 16.35 5.45 -5.42
CA GLY A 96 17.41 4.71 -4.76
C GLY A 96 17.00 4.25 -3.35
N ALA A 97 16.31 5.09 -2.58
CA ALA A 97 15.81 4.71 -1.26
C ALA A 97 14.79 3.58 -1.31
N VAL A 98 13.85 3.61 -2.25
CA VAL A 98 12.85 2.53 -2.41
C VAL A 98 13.53 1.24 -2.87
N ASN A 99 14.44 1.28 -3.85
CA ASN A 99 15.17 0.09 -4.29
C ASN A 99 16.06 -0.48 -3.17
N THR A 100 16.74 0.37 -2.38
CA THR A 100 17.46 -0.07 -1.17
C THR A 100 16.52 -0.74 -0.16
N PHE A 101 15.29 -0.25 0.00
CA PHE A 101 14.31 -0.86 0.88
C PHE A 101 13.85 -2.23 0.36
N ILE A 102 13.55 -2.36 -0.93
CA ILE A 102 13.18 -3.62 -1.57
C ILE A 102 14.29 -4.68 -1.38
N ASP A 103 15.55 -4.32 -1.63
CA ASP A 103 16.70 -5.20 -1.42
C ASP A 103 16.79 -5.72 0.02
N SER A 104 16.46 -4.87 1.01
CA SER A 104 16.44 -5.26 2.42
C SER A 104 15.36 -6.30 2.77
N GLN A 105 14.39 -6.50 1.87
CA GLN A 105 13.32 -7.50 1.99
C GLN A 105 13.52 -8.69 1.04
N SER A 106 14.66 -8.79 0.35
CA SER A 106 14.94 -9.80 -0.69
C SER A 106 14.84 -11.26 -0.24
N ASN A 107 14.87 -11.53 1.06
CA ASN A 107 14.66 -12.87 1.63
C ASN A 107 13.16 -13.25 1.75
N LYS A 108 12.24 -12.41 1.28
CA LYS A 108 10.80 -12.64 1.36
C LYS A 108 10.17 -12.62 -0.04
N ASP A 109 9.55 -13.73 -0.42
CA ASP A 109 8.92 -13.87 -1.73
C ASP A 109 7.74 -12.91 -1.90
N ASN A 110 7.60 -12.35 -3.09
CA ASN A 110 6.50 -11.47 -3.52
C ASN A 110 6.37 -10.11 -2.79
N ILE A 111 7.29 -9.79 -1.87
CA ILE A 111 7.25 -8.50 -1.15
C ILE A 111 7.63 -7.33 -2.06
N GLU A 112 8.52 -7.56 -3.03
CA GLU A 112 8.82 -6.58 -4.06
C GLU A 112 7.55 -6.15 -4.83
N GLU A 113 6.72 -7.12 -5.25
CA GLU A 113 5.48 -6.83 -5.97
C GLU A 113 4.50 -6.04 -5.09
N LEU A 114 4.37 -6.42 -3.82
CA LEU A 114 3.54 -5.70 -2.86
C LEU A 114 3.99 -4.24 -2.70
N ILE A 115 5.30 -4.01 -2.54
CA ILE A 115 5.86 -2.65 -2.43
C ILE A 115 5.56 -1.84 -3.70
N TYR A 116 5.74 -2.42 -4.88
CA TYR A 116 5.37 -1.77 -6.14
C TYR A 116 3.89 -1.37 -6.19
N CYS A 117 3.00 -2.27 -5.80
CA CYS A 117 1.57 -2.00 -5.73
C CYS A 117 1.23 -0.85 -4.77
N ILE A 118 1.91 -0.78 -3.61
CA ILE A 118 1.71 0.30 -2.63
C ILE A 118 2.21 1.64 -3.17
N ILE A 119 3.38 1.66 -3.82
CA ILE A 119 3.95 2.86 -4.45
C ILE A 119 3.05 3.37 -5.59
N ASP A 120 2.51 2.46 -6.40
CA ASP A 120 1.59 2.81 -7.49
C ASP A 120 0.17 3.13 -6.99
N LYS A 121 -0.08 2.99 -5.68
CA LYS A 121 -1.38 3.20 -5.04
C LYS A 121 -2.50 2.28 -5.56
N ASP A 122 -2.13 1.08 -5.99
CA ASP A 122 -3.07 0.07 -6.49
C ASP A 122 -2.62 -1.34 -6.09
N LEU A 123 -3.33 -1.97 -5.14
CA LEU A 123 -3.09 -3.36 -4.75
C LEU A 123 -3.57 -4.37 -5.80
N LYS A 124 -4.22 -3.94 -6.88
CA LYS A 124 -4.79 -4.77 -7.95
C LYS A 124 -5.85 -5.74 -7.44
N THR A 125 -6.51 -5.40 -6.33
CA THR A 125 -7.56 -6.21 -5.70
C THR A 125 -8.95 -5.85 -6.21
N ARG A 126 -9.09 -4.72 -6.91
CA ARG A 126 -10.40 -4.09 -7.19
C ARG A 126 -11.24 -3.86 -5.92
N ALA A 127 -10.59 -3.68 -4.78
CA ALA A 127 -11.18 -3.27 -3.51
C ALA A 127 -10.71 -1.85 -3.20
N GLY A 128 -11.52 -0.87 -3.61
CA GLY A 128 -11.23 0.55 -3.37
C GLY A 128 -11.69 1.02 -1.99
N ASP A 129 -11.56 2.34 -1.77
CA ASP A 129 -12.01 3.09 -0.60
C ASP A 129 -13.37 2.66 -0.06
N LYS A 130 -14.41 2.57 -0.90
CA LYS A 130 -15.77 2.21 -0.47
C LYS A 130 -15.88 0.82 0.15
N ILE A 131 -15.13 -0.15 -0.35
CA ILE A 131 -15.15 -1.53 0.18
C ILE A 131 -14.36 -1.58 1.48
N ILE A 132 -13.22 -0.88 1.52
CA ILE A 132 -12.38 -0.78 2.72
C ILE A 132 -13.14 -0.09 3.85
N ASN A 133 -13.83 1.03 3.59
CA ASN A 133 -14.59 1.79 4.58
C ASN A 133 -15.84 1.05 5.08
N LYS A 134 -16.40 0.12 4.29
CA LYS A 134 -17.45 -0.79 4.78
C LYS A 134 -16.90 -1.80 5.80
N ALA A 135 -15.71 -2.34 5.54
CA ALA A 135 -15.06 -3.31 6.43
C ALA A 135 -14.43 -2.65 7.67
N ILE A 136 -13.90 -1.43 7.52
CA ILE A 136 -13.21 -0.65 8.54
C ILE A 136 -13.77 0.77 8.49
N PRO A 137 -14.78 1.10 9.31
CA PRO A 137 -15.45 2.40 9.28
C PRO A 137 -14.47 3.57 9.39
N ASP A 138 -14.68 4.60 8.56
CA ASP A 138 -13.95 5.87 8.54
C ASP A 138 -12.41 5.76 8.41
N HIS A 139 -11.92 4.67 7.83
CA HIS A 139 -10.48 4.40 7.75
C HIS A 139 -9.79 5.16 6.61
N ILE A 140 -10.37 5.17 5.42
CA ILE A 140 -9.89 5.94 4.27
C ILE A 140 -10.69 7.25 4.20
N PRO A 141 -10.04 8.42 4.27
CA PRO A 141 -10.74 9.70 4.15
C PRO A 141 -11.45 9.83 2.79
N GLU A 142 -12.72 10.20 2.81
CA GLU A 142 -13.52 10.47 1.61
C GLU A 142 -13.84 11.96 1.51
N PHE A 143 -13.76 12.52 0.30
CA PHE A 143 -14.26 13.86 -0.02
C PHE A 143 -15.51 13.71 -0.89
N SER A 144 -16.67 13.70 -0.25
CA SER A 144 -17.96 13.47 -0.90
C SER A 144 -18.61 14.79 -1.31
N VAL A 145 -18.82 14.97 -2.62
CA VAL A 145 -19.54 16.10 -3.21
C VAL A 145 -20.70 15.59 -4.06
N ALA A 146 -21.74 16.39 -4.23
CA ALA A 146 -22.84 16.05 -5.13
C ALA A 146 -22.33 16.00 -6.58
N LEU A 147 -22.52 14.86 -7.25
CA LEU A 147 -22.21 14.67 -8.67
C LEU A 147 -23.52 14.60 -9.45
N ALA A 148 -23.56 15.21 -10.63
CA ALA A 148 -24.74 15.18 -11.50
C ALA A 148 -24.84 13.85 -12.25
N ASP A 149 -26.07 13.34 -12.42
CA ASP A 149 -26.34 12.19 -13.27
C ASP A 149 -26.24 12.57 -14.75
N LYS A 150 -25.83 11.61 -15.58
CA LYS A 150 -25.81 11.78 -17.03
C LYS A 150 -27.25 11.75 -17.57
N TYR A 151 -27.56 12.67 -18.49
CA TYR A 151 -28.81 12.71 -19.25
C TYR A 151 -28.88 11.61 -20.30
#